data_AF-A0A377PH73-F1
#
_entry.id   AF-A0A377PH73-F1
#
_cell.length_a   1.000
_cell.length_b   1.000
_cell.length_c   1.000
_cell.angle_alpha   90.00
_cell.angle_beta   90.00
_cell.angle_gamma   90.00
#
_symmetry.space_group_name_H-M   'P 1'
#
loop_
_entity.id
_entity.type
_entity.pdbx_description
1 polymer ?
#
loop_
_entity_poly.entity_id
_entity_poly.type
_entity_poly.pdbx_seq_one_letter_code
_entity_poly.pdbx_strand_id
1 'polypeptide(L)'
;MRGVGNGNLYKSIFDTLATAAHNGVAVVRSSRVPSGSTTEDAEIDDVKYGFVASGTLNPQKARVLLQLALTQTKDPKQIQQMFNQY
;
A
#
# COMPACT_ATOMS: atom_id res chain seq x y z
N MET A 1 3.28 7.54 2.04
CA MET A 1 2.89 8.38 3.20
C MET A 1 2.94 7.53 4.47
N ARG A 2 3.24 8.13 5.63
CA ARG A 2 3.48 7.43 6.92
C ARG A 2 2.17 7.29 7.71
N GLY A 3 1.47 6.15 7.62
CA GLY A 3 0.24 5.85 8.40
C GLY A 3 0.49 5.75 9.91
N VAL A 4 -0.51 6.01 10.75
CA VAL A 4 -0.44 5.85 12.22
C VAL A 4 -1.00 4.47 12.61
N GLY A 5 -0.32 3.73 13.49
CA GLY A 5 -0.80 2.42 13.96
C GLY A 5 -0.92 1.35 12.87
N ASN A 6 -2.01 0.57 12.87
CA ASN A 6 -2.33 -0.54 11.96
C ASN A 6 -2.66 -0.08 10.51
N GLY A 7 -1.85 0.80 9.93
CA GLY A 7 -2.11 1.39 8.61
C GLY A 7 -3.31 2.35 8.57
N ASN A 8 -3.75 2.86 9.73
CA ASN A 8 -4.91 3.73 9.81
C ASN A 8 -4.57 5.09 9.19
N LEU A 9 -5.36 5.48 8.18
CA LEU A 9 -5.22 6.72 7.44
C LEU A 9 -6.33 7.65 7.91
N TYR A 10 -5.98 8.89 8.27
CA TYR A 10 -7.00 9.92 8.51
C TYR A 10 -7.93 10.00 7.30
N LYS A 11 -9.25 10.12 7.51
CA LYS A 11 -10.26 10.10 6.45
C LYS A 11 -9.95 11.05 5.28
N SER A 12 -9.43 12.24 5.58
CA SER A 12 -8.97 13.20 4.57
C SER A 12 -7.78 12.69 3.72
N ILE A 13 -6.86 11.96 4.33
CA ILE A 13 -5.72 11.34 3.65
C ILE A 13 -6.21 10.15 2.82
N PHE A 14 -7.14 9.36 3.37
CA PHE A 14 -7.75 8.25 2.66
C PHE A 14 -8.42 8.69 1.36
N ASP A 15 -9.29 9.71 1.41
CA ASP A 15 -9.99 10.23 0.23
C ASP A 15 -9.01 10.77 -0.82
N THR A 16 -7.94 11.43 -0.38
CA THR A 16 -6.87 11.92 -1.26
C THR A 16 -6.13 10.76 -1.93
N LEU A 17 -5.80 9.71 -1.18
CA LEU A 17 -5.11 8.52 -1.68
C LEU A 17 -6.00 7.70 -2.63
N ALA A 18 -7.28 7.55 -2.31
CA ALA A 18 -8.25 6.87 -3.17
C ALA A 18 -8.42 7.61 -4.51
N THR A 19 -8.50 8.94 -4.46
CA THR A 19 -8.54 9.78 -5.68
C THR A 19 -7.25 9.63 -6.49
N ALA A 20 -6.08 9.61 -5.82
CA ALA A 20 -4.80 9.42 -6.49
C ALA A 20 -4.70 8.03 -7.15
N ALA A 21 -5.15 6.98 -6.46
CA ALA A 21 -5.19 5.62 -7.01
C ALA A 21 -6.12 5.51 -8.22
N HIS A 22 -7.29 6.15 -8.17
CA HIS A 22 -8.19 6.26 -9.30
C HIS A 22 -7.57 6.99 -10.50
N ASN A 23 -6.70 7.96 -10.24
CA ASN A 23 -5.93 8.67 -11.27
C ASN A 23 -4.68 7.89 -11.75
N GLY A 24 -4.51 6.63 -11.35
CA GLY A 24 -3.41 5.76 -11.77
C GLY A 24 -2.12 5.91 -10.97
N VAL A 25 -2.16 6.58 -9.82
CA VAL A 25 -1.02 6.67 -8.90
C VAL A 25 -0.98 5.42 -8.03
N ALA A 26 0.12 4.66 -8.07
CA ALA A 26 0.25 3.50 -7.19
C ALA A 26 0.36 3.94 -5.71
N VAL A 27 -0.54 3.42 -4.87
CA VAL A 27 -0.59 3.72 -3.43
C VAL A 27 -0.25 2.45 -2.65
N VAL A 28 0.83 2.53 -1.84
CA VAL A 28 1.23 1.44 -0.93
C VAL A 28 0.94 1.84 0.52
N ARG A 29 0.16 1.02 1.22
CA ARG A 29 -0.11 1.12 2.66
C ARG A 29 0.96 0.36 3.44
N SER A 30 1.59 1.03 4.39
CA SER A 30 2.60 0.47 5.28
C SER A 30 2.42 0.98 6.70
N SER A 31 2.80 0.19 7.69
CA SER A 31 2.59 0.43 9.11
C SER A 31 3.87 0.91 9.82
N ARG A 32 3.70 1.73 10.87
CA ARG A 32 4.79 2.16 11.78
C ARG A 32 4.98 1.23 12.98
N VAL A 33 4.12 0.24 13.15
CA VAL A 33 4.16 -0.67 14.30
C VAL A 33 5.31 -1.67 14.11
N PRO A 34 6.22 -1.84 15.08
CA PRO A 34 7.37 -2.75 14.96
C PRO A 34 6.97 -4.23 14.77
N SER A 35 5.79 -4.59 15.27
CA SER A 35 5.16 -5.90 15.13
C SER A 35 3.68 -5.70 14.81
N GLY A 36 3.36 -5.69 13.52
CA GLY A 36 1.99 -5.53 13.04
C GLY A 36 1.99 -5.49 11.53
N SER A 37 1.87 -6.66 10.90
CA SER A 37 1.71 -6.79 9.45
C SER A 37 0.55 -5.90 9.03
N THR A 38 0.75 -5.09 7.98
CA THR A 38 -0.40 -4.46 7.30
C THR A 38 -1.12 -5.59 6.58
N THR A 39 -2.09 -6.22 7.24
CA THR A 39 -2.89 -7.27 6.63
C THR A 39 -3.79 -6.65 5.57
N GLU A 40 -3.81 -7.30 4.40
CA GLU A 40 -4.95 -7.20 3.48
C GLU A 40 -6.21 -7.53 4.28
N ASP A 41 -7.32 -6.82 4.05
CA ASP A 41 -8.64 -7.12 4.64
C ASP A 41 -8.90 -6.79 6.13
N ALA A 42 -8.13 -5.90 6.77
CA ALA A 42 -8.46 -5.48 8.15
C ALA A 42 -9.66 -4.49 8.23
N GLU A 43 -9.55 -3.30 7.62
CA GLU A 43 -10.59 -2.24 7.67
C GLU A 43 -10.80 -1.51 6.34
N ILE A 44 -9.94 -1.75 5.33
CA ILE A 44 -9.93 -1.06 4.04
C ILE A 44 -9.95 -2.12 2.94
N ASP A 45 -10.93 -2.01 2.04
CA ASP A 45 -11.03 -2.86 0.85
C ASP A 45 -9.99 -2.42 -0.19
N ASP A 46 -8.76 -2.94 -0.06
CA ASP A 46 -7.62 -2.59 -0.91
C ASP A 46 -7.90 -2.88 -2.39
N VAL A 47 -8.68 -3.93 -2.68
CA VAL A 47 -9.08 -4.31 -4.04
C VAL A 47 -10.02 -3.26 -4.64
N LYS A 48 -10.94 -2.72 -3.85
CA LYS A 48 -11.87 -1.67 -4.28
C LYS A 48 -11.19 -0.34 -4.59
N TYR A 49 -10.13 0.00 -3.87
CA TYR A 49 -9.43 1.29 -4.04
C TYR A 49 -8.12 1.19 -4.82
N GLY A 50 -7.70 -0.01 -5.24
CA GLY A 50 -6.44 -0.22 -5.95
C GLY A 50 -5.21 0.03 -5.09
N PHE A 51 -5.31 -0.24 -3.79
CA PHE A 51 -4.21 -0.09 -2.85
C PHE A 51 -3.39 -1.36 -2.76
N VAL A 52 -2.12 -1.19 -2.39
CA VAL A 52 -1.18 -2.28 -2.18
C VAL A 52 -0.79 -2.33 -0.70
N ALA A 53 -0.98 -3.45 -0.04
CA ALA A 53 -0.52 -3.69 1.32
C ALA A 53 0.96 -4.08 1.32
N SER A 54 1.76 -3.42 2.15
CA SER A 54 3.20 -3.72 2.26
C SER A 54 3.51 -4.94 3.14
N GLY A 55 2.50 -5.57 3.75
CA GLY A 55 2.68 -6.71 4.66
C GLY A 55 3.63 -6.40 5.81
N THR A 56 4.73 -7.15 5.89
CA THR A 56 5.80 -7.00 6.88
C THR A 56 6.92 -6.04 6.44
N LEU A 57 6.88 -5.55 5.19
CA LEU A 57 7.88 -4.62 4.69
C LEU A 57 7.72 -3.27 5.35
N ASN A 58 8.82 -2.79 5.92
CA ASN A 58 8.90 -1.45 6.44
C ASN A 58 8.76 -0.41 5.29
N PRO A 59 8.41 0.85 5.60
CA PRO A 59 8.18 1.86 4.56
C PRO A 59 9.37 2.11 3.63
N GLN A 60 10.60 1.82 4.08
CA GLN A 60 11.80 2.01 3.27
C GLN A 60 11.96 0.90 2.23
N LYS A 61 11.80 -0.37 2.63
CA LYS A 61 11.82 -1.53 1.73
C LYS A 61 10.65 -1.49 0.76
N ALA A 62 9.45 -1.17 1.25
CA ALA A 62 8.27 -1.01 0.43
C ALA A 62 8.47 0.03 -0.69
N ARG A 63 9.19 1.14 -0.41
CA ARG A 63 9.50 2.15 -1.44
C ARG A 63 10.40 1.58 -2.54
N VAL A 64 11.44 0.84 -2.17
CA VAL A 64 12.39 0.24 -3.13
C VAL A 64 11.67 -0.77 -4.02
N LEU A 65 10.88 -1.66 -3.41
CA LEU A 65 10.11 -2.66 -4.16
C LEU A 65 9.08 -2.01 -5.08
N LEU A 66 8.38 -0.97 -4.61
CA LEU A 66 7.44 -0.22 -5.45
C LEU A 66 8.11 0.45 -6.64
N GLN A 67 9.29 1.06 -6.45
CA GLN A 67 10.05 1.66 -7.56
C GLN A 67 10.41 0.63 -8.62
N LEU A 68 10.77 -0.59 -8.22
CA LEU A 68 11.05 -1.69 -9.14
C LEU A 68 9.77 -2.24 -9.78
N ALA A 69 8.69 -2.36 -9.03
CA ALA A 69 7.42 -2.85 -9.55
C ALA A 69 6.87 -1.91 -10.63
N LEU A 70 6.97 -0.60 -10.42
CA LEU A 70 6.54 0.43 -11.37
C LEU A 70 7.30 0.45 -12.70
N THR A 71 8.48 -0.18 -12.80
CA THR A 71 9.17 -0.35 -14.09
C THR A 71 8.63 -1.54 -14.89
N GLN A 72 7.99 -2.51 -14.23
CA GLN A 72 7.42 -3.69 -14.87
C GLN A 72 5.92 -3.53 -15.15
N THR A 73 5.18 -2.95 -14.20
CA THR A 73 3.72 -2.86 -14.27
C THR A 73 3.19 -1.70 -13.44
N LYS A 74 2.01 -1.19 -13.85
CA LYS A 74 1.23 -0.21 -13.10
C LYS A 74 -0.05 -0.81 -12.53
N ASP A 75 -0.29 -2.10 -12.77
CA ASP A 75 -1.47 -2.80 -12.27
C ASP A 75 -1.32 -3.08 -10.77
N PRO A 76 -2.18 -2.51 -9.90
CA PRO A 76 -2.11 -2.70 -8.46
C PRO A 76 -2.11 -4.18 -8.05
N LYS A 77 -2.80 -5.05 -8.81
CA LYS A 77 -2.86 -6.49 -8.52
C LYS A 77 -1.52 -7.17 -8.72
N GLN A 78 -0.82 -6.84 -9.81
CA GLN A 78 0.52 -7.39 -10.05
C GLN A 78 1.54 -6.82 -9.07
N ILE A 79 1.42 -5.54 -8.71
CA ILE A 79 2.25 -4.94 -7.67
C ILE A 79 2.01 -5.67 -6.34
N GLN A 80 0.76 -5.94 -5.96
CA GLN A 80 0.45 -6.72 -4.75
C GLN A 80 1.06 -8.12 -4.78
N GLN A 81 1.03 -8.80 -5.92
CA GLN A 81 1.71 -10.10 -6.07
C GLN A 81 3.21 -10.00 -5.82
N MET A 82 3.87 -8.95 -6.33
CA MET A 82 5.30 -8.71 -6.06
C MET A 82 5.55 -8.47 -4.56
N PHE A 83 4.69 -7.71 -3.89
CA PHE A 83 4.77 -7.47 -2.44
C PHE A 83 4.48 -8.71 -1.60
N ASN A 84 3.71 -9.67 -2.11
CA ASN A 84 3.44 -10.94 -1.44
C ASN A 84 4.56 -11.97 -1.69
N GLN A 85 5.34 -11.81 -2.76
CA GLN A 85 6.40 -12.73 -3.14
C GLN A 85 7.80 -12.33 -2.60
N TYR A 86 8.04 -11.05 -2.34
CA TYR A 86 9.34 -10.48 -1.92
C TYR A 86 9.26 -9.69 -0.62
#